data_AF-A0A538QJI6-F1
#
_entry.id   AF-A0A538QJI6-F1
#
_cell.length_a   1.000
_cell.length_b   1.000
_cell.length_c   1.000
_cell.angle_alpha   90.00
_cell.angle_beta   90.00
_cell.angle_gamma   90.00
#
_symmetry.space_group_name_H-M   'P 1'
#
loop_
_entity.id
_entity.type
_entity.pdbx_description
1 polymer ?
#
loop_
_entity_poly.entity_id
_entity_poly.type
_entity_poly.pdbx_seq_one_letter_code
_entity_poly.pdbx_strand_id
1 'polypeptide(L)' 'MTPRPFQLHVAADVLADLRERLGRVRWPDEAPGAGWQHGTSLAYMKDLVAYWRERYDWRAQEMRLNRWRQFTVDLGGV' A
#
# COMPACT_ATOMS: atom_id res chain seq x y z
N MET A 1 15.69 6.95 -27.63
CA MET A 1 15.24 6.66 -26.26
C MET A 1 15.38 5.16 -26.03
N THR A 2 16.17 4.74 -25.04
CA THR A 2 16.47 3.32 -24.81
C THR A 2 15.83 2.87 -23.49
N PRO A 3 14.93 1.88 -23.50
CA PRO A 3 14.32 1.38 -22.27
C PRO A 3 15.39 0.72 -21.37
N ARG A 4 15.33 1.02 -20.08
CA ARG A 4 16.21 0.46 -19.05
C ARG A 4 15.44 -0.57 -18.22
N PRO A 5 16.01 -1.75 -17.94
CA PRO A 5 15.38 -2.72 -17.04
C PRO A 5 15.00 -2.08 -15.71
N PHE A 6 13.84 -2.45 -15.20
CA PHE A 6 13.34 -2.04 -13.90
C PHE A 6 12.99 -3.26 -13.07
N GLN A 7 13.27 -3.17 -11.78
CA GLN A 7 12.85 -4.16 -10.80
C GLN A 7 12.29 -3.39 -9.61
N LEU A 8 11.04 -3.67 -9.24
CA LEU A 8 10.41 -3.07 -8.08
C LEU A 8 11.18 -3.50 -6.83
N HIS A 9 11.67 -2.54 -6.07
CA HIS A 9 12.24 -2.78 -4.77
C HIS A 9 11.74 -1.71 -3.80
N VAL A 10 11.00 -2.15 -2.79
CA VAL A 10 10.62 -1.31 -1.67
C VAL A 10 11.55 -1.62 -0.51
N ALA A 11 12.25 -0.57 -0.08
CA ALA A 11 13.22 -0.64 0.98
C ALA A 11 12.57 -1.09 2.31
N ALA A 12 13.33 -1.82 3.12
CA ALA A 12 12.81 -2.42 4.35
C ALA A 12 12.38 -1.39 5.39
N ASP A 13 13.04 -0.23 5.42
CA ASP A 13 12.70 0.92 6.26
C ASP A 13 11.34 1.53 5.89
N VAL A 14 11.00 1.62 4.59
CA VAL A 14 9.67 2.06 4.13
C VAL A 14 8.58 1.13 4.65
N LEU A 15 8.80 -0.18 4.62
CA LEU A 15 7.83 -1.15 5.14
C LEU A 15 7.74 -1.13 6.67
N ALA A 16 8.85 -0.86 7.36
CA ALA A 16 8.87 -0.69 8.80
C ALA A 16 8.09 0.56 9.23
N ASP A 17 8.36 1.70 8.58
CA ASP A 17 7.64 2.97 8.79
C ASP A 17 6.14 2.81 8.50
N LEU A 18 5.76 2.15 7.40
CA LEU A 18 4.37 1.83 7.09
C LEU A 18 3.69 1.07 8.25
N ARG A 19 4.32 0.00 8.73
CA ARG A 19 3.77 -0.83 9.81
C ARG A 19 3.65 -0.04 11.12
N GLU A 20 4.59 0.85 11.41
CA GLU A 20 4.56 1.73 12.57
C GLU A 20 3.38 2.71 12.49
N ARG A 21 3.18 3.37 11.34
CA ARG A 21 2.07 4.31 11.12
C ARG A 21 0.71 3.64 11.21
N LEU A 22 0.55 2.47 10.58
CA LEU A 22 -0.68 1.67 10.68
C LEU A 22 -0.95 1.22 12.13
N GLY A 23 0.09 1.08 12.96
CA GLY A 23 -0.04 0.77 14.39
C GLY A 23 -0.39 1.96 15.28
N ARG A 24 -0.32 3.20 14.77
CA ARG A 24 -0.57 4.45 15.51
C ARG A 24 -1.76 5.24 14.96
N VAL A 25 -2.67 4.58 14.24
CA VAL A 25 -3.84 5.23 13.65
C VAL A 25 -4.72 5.82 14.75
N ARG A 26 -5.01 7.12 14.64
CA ARG A 26 -6.04 7.79 15.42
C ARG A 26 -7.34 7.76 14.62
N TRP A 27 -8.27 6.94 15.05
CA TRP A 27 -9.56 6.76 14.39
C TRP A 27 -10.49 7.95 14.62
N PRO A 28 -11.21 8.43 13.58
CA PRO A 28 -12.28 9.39 13.76
C PRO A 28 -13.54 8.72 14.34
N ASP A 29 -14.48 9.53 14.80
CA ASP A 29 -15.83 9.07 15.12
C ASP A 29 -16.65 8.82 13.84
N GLU A 30 -17.70 8.00 13.95
CA GLU A 30 -18.63 7.70 12.87
C GLU A 30 -20.08 7.85 13.39
N ALA A 31 -20.95 8.49 12.60
CA ALA A 31 -22.35 8.61 12.98
C ALA A 31 -23.03 7.22 13.03
N PRO A 32 -23.93 6.96 14.00
CA PRO A 32 -24.58 5.67 14.14
C PRO A 32 -25.28 5.23 12.84
N GLY A 33 -24.95 4.03 12.37
CA GLY A 33 -25.57 3.46 11.16
C GLY A 33 -25.15 4.11 9.83
N ALA A 34 -24.15 5.00 9.81
CA ALA A 34 -23.72 5.67 8.59
C ALA A 34 -23.20 4.70 7.51
N GLY A 35 -22.52 3.62 7.91
CA GLY A 35 -21.97 2.65 6.97
C GLY A 35 -21.09 3.32 5.92
N TRP A 36 -21.51 3.28 4.65
CA TRP A 36 -20.80 3.91 3.53
C TRP A 36 -21.41 5.22 3.03
N GLN A 37 -22.46 5.72 3.69
CA GLN A 37 -23.27 6.84 3.19
C GLN A 37 -22.49 8.17 3.11
N HIS A 38 -21.46 8.34 3.94
CA HIS A 38 -20.69 9.58 4.06
C HIS A 38 -19.19 9.39 3.75
N GLY A 39 -18.85 8.34 3.01
CA GLY A 39 -17.47 7.94 2.73
C GLY A 39 -17.18 6.53 3.20
N THR A 40 -15.89 6.20 3.36
CA THR A 40 -15.50 4.86 3.78
C THR A 40 -15.97 4.54 5.18
N SER A 41 -16.60 3.37 5.35
CA SER A 41 -17.00 2.87 6.67
C SER A 41 -15.80 2.71 7.60
N LEU A 42 -15.92 3.23 8.82
CA LEU A 42 -14.90 3.12 9.86
C LEU A 42 -14.63 1.66 10.23
N ALA A 43 -15.68 0.84 10.32
CA ALA A 43 -15.56 -0.58 10.61
C ALA A 43 -14.72 -1.30 9.55
N TYR A 44 -15.05 -1.09 8.27
CA TYR A 44 -14.28 -1.66 7.16
C TYR A 44 -12.82 -1.18 7.15
N MET A 45 -12.58 0.12 7.41
CA MET A 45 -11.22 0.65 7.41
C MET A 45 -10.37 0.05 8.53
N LYS A 46 -10.94 -0.18 9.72
CA LYS A 46 -10.26 -0.87 10.83
C LYS A 46 -9.84 -2.28 10.44
N ASP A 47 -10.74 -3.04 9.81
CA ASP A 47 -10.45 -4.40 9.35
C ASP A 47 -9.36 -4.41 8.26
N LEU A 48 -9.44 -3.47 7.32
CA LEU A 48 -8.43 -3.34 6.27
C LEU A 48 -7.05 -2.98 6.83
N VAL A 49 -6.98 -2.03 7.77
CA VAL A 49 -5.72 -1.65 8.43
C VAL A 49 -5.14 -2.83 9.22
N ALA A 50 -5.98 -3.59 9.93
CA ALA A 50 -5.55 -4.79 10.64
C ALA A 50 -4.96 -5.84 9.68
N TYR A 51 -5.66 -6.13 8.58
CA TYR A 51 -5.16 -7.04 7.55
C TYR A 51 -3.83 -6.56 6.95
N TRP A 52 -3.75 -5.27 6.59
CA TRP A 52 -2.55 -4.71 5.96
C TRP A 52 -1.35 -4.77 6.90
N ARG A 53 -1.54 -4.44 8.17
CA ARG A 53 -0.46 -4.44 9.16
C ARG A 53 0.04 -5.85 9.49
N GLU A 54 -0.85 -6.84 9.56
CA GLU A 54 -0.55 -8.13 10.20
C GLU A 54 -0.48 -9.30 9.23
N ARG A 55 -1.15 -9.22 8.07
CA ARG A 55 -1.36 -10.38 7.19
C ARG A 55 -0.91 -10.14 5.76
N TYR A 56 -0.85 -8.89 5.32
CA TYR A 56 -0.44 -8.59 3.96
C TYR A 56 1.08 -8.73 3.79
N ASP A 57 1.48 -9.75 3.03
CA ASP A 57 2.89 -10.00 2.74
C ASP A 57 3.38 -9.15 1.56
N TRP A 58 4.03 -8.03 1.88
CA TRP A 58 4.62 -7.15 0.86
C TRP A 58 5.67 -7.85 0.00
N ARG A 59 6.48 -8.74 0.59
CA ARG A 59 7.57 -9.41 -0.14
C ARG A 59 7.02 -10.41 -1.15
N ALA A 60 5.95 -11.12 -0.81
CA ALA A 60 5.23 -11.95 -1.77
C ALA A 60 4.68 -11.14 -2.95
N GLN A 61 4.14 -9.93 -2.70
CA GLN A 61 3.61 -9.08 -3.76
C GLN A 61 4.72 -8.46 -4.62
N GLU A 62 5.80 -7.99 -4.01
CA GLU A 62 6.99 -7.51 -4.71
C GLU A 62 7.57 -8.59 -5.64
N MET A 63 7.73 -9.81 -5.14
CA MET A 63 8.14 -10.95 -5.95
C MET A 63 7.16 -11.21 -7.09
N ARG A 64 5.85 -11.22 -6.80
CA ARG A 64 4.80 -11.45 -7.80
C ARG A 64 4.86 -10.44 -8.95
N LEU A 65 5.03 -9.15 -8.63
CA LEU A 65 5.15 -8.06 -9.58
C LEU A 65 6.44 -8.18 -10.41
N ASN A 66 7.55 -8.57 -9.77
CA ASN A 66 8.83 -8.77 -10.45
C ASN A 66 8.91 -10.02 -11.32
N ARG A 67 7.87 -10.85 -11.40
CA ARG A 67 7.83 -11.98 -12.36
C ARG A 67 7.75 -11.53 -13.82
N TRP A 68 7.32 -10.29 -14.06
CA TRP A 68 7.28 -9.72 -15.41
C TRP A 68 8.52 -8.87 -15.66
N ARG A 69 9.00 -8.88 -16.91
CA ARG A 69 10.05 -7.97 -17.36
C ARG A 69 9.49 -6.55 -17.37
N GLN A 70 10.04 -5.69 -16.52
CA GLN A 70 9.64 -4.30 -16.40
C GLN A 70 10.76 -3.39 -16.93
N PHE A 71 10.39 -2.22 -17.46
CA PHE A 71 11.32 -1.25 -18.00
C PHE A 71 10.85 0.17 -17.68
N THR A 72 11.79 1.09 -17.60
CA THR A 72 11.54 2.54 -17.57
C THR A 72 12.21 3.19 -18.77
N VAL A 73 11.61 4.25 -19.30
CA VAL A 73 12.17 5.03 -20.41
C VAL A 73 11.86 6.49 -20.12
N ASP A 74 12.87 7.35 -20.30
CA ASP A 74 12.67 8.79 -20.20
C ASP A 74 11.86 9.27 -21.41
N LEU A 75 10.74 9.94 -21.15
CA LEU A 75 9.86 10.54 -22.15
C LEU A 75 9.67 12.02 -21.84
N GLY A 76 10.54 12.86 -22.41
CA GLY A 76 10.44 14.30 -22.23
C GLY A 76 10.83 14.75 -20.81
N GLY A 77 11.81 14.06 -20.20
CA GLY A 77 12.29 14.38 -18.85
C GLY A 77 11.47 13.78 -17.70
N VAL A 78 10.59 12.82 -18.00
CA VAL A 78 9.78 12.05 -17.04
C VAL A 78 10.04 10.56 -17.21
#